data_AF-A0A7C7RYP9-F1
#
_entry.id   AF-A0A7C7RYP9-F1
#
_cell.length_a   1.000
_cell.length_b   1.000
_cell.length_c   1.000
_cell.angle_alpha   90.00
_cell.angle_beta   90.00
_cell.angle_gamma   90.00
#
_symmetry.space_group_name_H-M   'P 1'
#
loop_
_entity.id
_entity.type
_entity.pdbx_description
1 polymer ?
#
loop_
_entity_poly.entity_id
_entity_poly.type
_entity_poly.pdbx_seq_one_letter_code
_entity_poly.pdbx_strand_id
1 'polypeptide(L)'
;MTPAKLYELARAAVVGMAVSGYDREDLLQEAVLKGWCLVREGKAFGPSYVRSAMRRHILSIARKTARRKPMLPLETEPAAPFSEPLLVTLPKGDGRMRAVVVAVVRNGCDIGAAARELGWPYSTTYWAWAAARARLSAVLRDAS
;
A
#
# COMPACT_ATOMS: atom_id res chain seq x y z
N MET A 1 17.41 -15.99 14.81
CA MET A 1 16.10 -15.54 14.30
C MET A 1 15.75 -16.36 13.07
N THR A 2 14.56 -16.93 12.98
CA THR A 2 14.18 -17.87 11.90
C THR A 2 13.81 -17.14 10.60
N PRO A 3 13.91 -17.81 9.42
CA PRO A 3 13.46 -17.25 8.14
C PRO A 3 11.99 -16.80 8.17
N ALA A 4 11.10 -17.60 8.77
CA ALA A 4 9.69 -17.25 8.92
C ALA A 4 9.48 -15.96 9.73
N LYS A 5 10.26 -15.77 10.81
CA LYS A 5 10.16 -14.56 11.63
C LYS A 5 10.70 -13.33 10.89
N LEU A 6 11.75 -13.48 10.08
CA LEU A 6 12.26 -12.43 9.22
C LEU A 6 11.23 -11.99 8.18
N TYR A 7 10.55 -12.95 7.56
CA TYR A 7 9.48 -12.68 6.60
C TYR A 7 8.33 -11.89 7.23
N GLU A 8 7.87 -12.28 8.43
CA GLU A 8 6.83 -11.54 9.16
C GLU A 8 7.27 -10.11 9.53
N LEU A 9 8.53 -9.93 9.94
CA LEU A 9 9.07 -8.59 10.19
C LEU A 9 9.17 -7.75 8.90
N ALA A 10 9.55 -8.36 7.78
CA ALA A 10 9.61 -7.70 6.49
C ALA A 10 8.20 -7.28 6.02
N ARG A 11 7.20 -8.17 6.14
CA ARG A 11 5.79 -7.82 5.87
C ARG A 11 5.37 -6.62 6.71
N ALA A 12 5.61 -6.67 8.03
CA ALA A 12 5.27 -5.56 8.92
C ALA A 12 6.03 -4.25 8.60
N ALA A 13 7.24 -4.34 8.02
CA ALA A 13 8.02 -3.18 7.58
C ALA A 13 7.49 -2.55 6.28
N VAL A 14 6.93 -3.36 5.38
CA VAL A 14 6.42 -2.96 4.05
C VAL A 14 4.92 -2.61 4.07
N VAL A 15 4.14 -3.14 5.03
CA VAL A 15 2.70 -2.86 5.14
C VAL A 15 2.43 -1.35 5.15
N GLY A 16 1.57 -0.92 4.22
CA GLY A 16 1.15 0.48 4.08
C GLY A 16 2.12 1.36 3.28
N MET A 17 3.22 0.82 2.75
CA MET A 17 4.09 1.52 1.81
C MET A 17 3.58 1.30 0.38
N ALA A 18 2.98 2.33 -0.20
CA ALA A 18 2.72 2.41 -1.64
C ALA A 18 3.79 3.35 -2.22
N VAL A 19 4.80 2.78 -2.89
CA VAL A 19 5.85 3.56 -3.54
C VAL A 19 5.58 3.51 -5.03
N SER A 20 5.48 4.66 -5.69
CA SER A 20 5.38 4.71 -7.14
C SER A 20 6.58 4.00 -7.78
N GLY A 21 6.31 3.03 -8.66
CA GLY A 21 7.33 2.33 -9.45
C GLY A 21 7.96 1.08 -8.83
N TYR A 22 7.54 0.63 -7.65
CA TYR A 22 7.95 -0.68 -7.10
C TYR A 22 6.74 -1.51 -6.71
N ASP A 23 6.75 -2.80 -7.07
CA ASP A 23 5.78 -3.73 -6.53
C ASP A 23 6.06 -3.93 -5.03
N ARG A 24 4.99 -4.14 -4.27
CA ARG A 24 5.05 -4.47 -2.85
C ARG A 24 5.89 -5.72 -2.61
N GLU A 25 5.89 -6.66 -3.54
CA GLU A 25 6.69 -7.89 -3.46
C GLU A 25 8.19 -7.59 -3.55
N ASP A 26 8.62 -6.68 -4.42
CA ASP A 26 10.04 -6.28 -4.52
C ASP A 26 10.53 -5.65 -3.21
N LEU A 27 9.73 -4.76 -2.63
CA LEU A 27 10.05 -4.13 -1.34
C LEU A 27 10.11 -5.15 -0.21
N LEU A 28 9.29 -6.21 -0.28
CA LEU A 28 9.31 -7.32 0.65
C LEU A 28 10.61 -8.12 0.52
N GLN A 29 11.00 -8.46 -0.71
CA GLN A 29 12.25 -9.18 -0.97
C GLN A 29 13.47 -8.38 -0.47
N GLU A 30 13.52 -7.08 -0.76
CA GLU A 30 14.59 -6.19 -0.29
C GLU A 30 14.64 -6.09 1.25
N ALA A 31 13.48 -6.01 1.91
CA ALA A 31 13.45 -6.05 3.38
C ALA A 31 13.92 -7.38 3.95
N VAL A 32 13.51 -8.51 3.37
CA VAL A 32 13.98 -9.83 3.79
C VAL A 32 15.48 -9.94 3.62
N LEU A 33 16.03 -9.53 2.48
CA LEU A 33 17.47 -9.50 2.22
C LEU A 33 18.21 -8.65 3.26
N LYS A 34 17.72 -7.43 3.54
CA LYS A 34 18.34 -6.58 4.55
C LYS A 34 18.31 -7.21 5.94
N GLY A 35 17.19 -7.83 6.30
CA GLY A 35 17.04 -8.56 7.55
C GLY A 35 17.98 -9.76 7.67
N TRP A 36 18.09 -10.53 6.60
CA TRP A 36 18.98 -11.68 6.52
C TRP A 36 20.45 -11.27 6.71
N CYS A 37 20.90 -10.21 6.04
CA CYS A 37 22.25 -9.66 6.22
C CYS A 37 22.53 -9.31 7.69
N LEU A 38 21.60 -8.64 8.37
CA LEU A 38 21.76 -8.27 9.78
C LEU A 38 21.83 -9.48 10.71
N VAL A 39 21.07 -10.53 10.44
CA VAL A 39 21.08 -11.76 11.24
C VAL A 39 22.33 -12.60 10.94
N ARG A 40 22.84 -12.57 9.70
CA ARG A 40 24.02 -13.32 9.27
C ARG A 40 25.34 -12.72 9.77
N GLU A 41 25.37 -11.43 10.10
CA GLU A 41 26.54 -10.75 10.69
C GLU A 41 26.90 -11.24 12.12
N GLY A 42 26.20 -12.25 12.66
CA GLY A 42 26.53 -12.87 13.94
C GLY A 42 26.18 -12.01 15.17
N LYS A 43 25.64 -10.81 14.96
CA LYS A 43 25.19 -9.91 16.02
C LYS A 43 23.76 -10.24 16.43
N ALA A 44 23.54 -10.42 17.73
CA ALA A 44 22.21 -10.66 18.29
C ALA A 44 21.37 -9.37 18.31
N PHE A 45 20.83 -8.98 17.15
CA PHE A 45 19.90 -7.86 17.07
C PHE A 45 18.49 -8.28 17.49
N GLY A 46 17.85 -7.48 18.34
CA GLY A 46 16.46 -7.66 18.70
C GLY A 46 15.50 -7.47 17.51
N PRO A 47 14.30 -8.10 17.50
CA PRO A 47 13.33 -8.00 16.40
C PRO A 47 12.93 -6.55 16.05
N SER A 48 12.82 -5.69 17.07
CA SER A 48 12.47 -4.27 16.89
C SER A 48 13.55 -3.51 16.11
N TYR A 49 14.82 -3.80 16.40
CA TYR A 49 15.95 -3.19 15.69
C TYR A 49 15.96 -3.62 14.22
N VAL A 50 15.84 -4.94 13.97
CA VAL A 50 15.85 -5.48 12.62
C VAL A 50 14.71 -4.92 11.77
N ARG A 51 13.48 -4.87 12.30
CA ARG A 51 12.34 -4.24 11.63
C ARG A 51 12.59 -2.76 11.34
N SER A 52 13.16 -2.03 12.29
CA SER A 52 13.46 -0.60 12.12
C SER A 52 14.50 -0.37 11.03
N ALA A 53 15.51 -1.24 10.95
CA ALA A 53 16.52 -1.21 9.90
C ALA A 53 15.93 -1.53 8.51
N MET A 54 15.07 -2.55 8.41
CA MET A 54 14.32 -2.86 7.19
C MET A 54 13.49 -1.66 6.71
N ARG A 55 12.70 -1.06 7.61
CA ARG A 55 11.84 0.09 7.28
C ARG A 55 12.65 1.29 6.80
N ARG A 56 13.78 1.60 7.46
CA ARG A 56 14.68 2.68 7.02
C ARG A 56 15.29 2.40 5.65
N HIS A 57 15.64 1.14 5.38
CA HIS A 57 16.19 0.74 4.09
C HIS A 57 15.17 0.93 2.96
N ILE A 58 13.94 0.46 3.14
CA ILE A 58 12.86 0.66 2.17
C ILE A 58 12.58 2.15 1.94
N LEU A 59 12.52 2.95 3.01
CA LEU A 59 12.35 4.40 2.87
C LEU A 59 13.49 5.05 2.07
N SER A 60 14.72 4.53 2.20
CA SER A 60 15.87 5.00 1.41
C SER A 60 15.67 4.67 -0.08
N ILE A 61 15.26 3.44 -0.41
CA ILE A 61 14.95 3.02 -1.78
C ILE A 61 13.83 3.90 -2.36
N ALA A 62 12.75 4.08 -1.62
CA ALA A 62 11.61 4.90 -2.04
C ALA A 62 12.02 6.35 -2.33
N ARG A 63 12.82 6.96 -1.46
CA ARG A 63 13.32 8.34 -1.67
C ARG A 63 14.26 8.45 -2.88
N LYS A 64 15.12 7.47 -3.12
CA LYS A 64 16.02 7.47 -4.29
C LYS A 64 15.23 7.35 -5.59
N THR A 65 14.19 6.52 -5.57
CA THR A 65 13.31 6.29 -6.72
C THR A 65 12.48 7.53 -7.03
N ALA A 66 11.87 8.15 -6.02
CA ALA A 66 11.13 9.40 -6.18
C ALA A 66 11.97 10.58 -6.72
N ARG A 67 13.30 10.54 -6.54
CA ARG A 67 14.24 11.54 -7.08
C ARG A 67 14.66 11.28 -8.52
N ARG A 68 14.53 10.05 -9.00
CA ARG A 68 14.71 9.75 -10.42
C ARG A 68 13.42 10.17 -11.12
N LYS A 69 13.50 10.84 -12.28
CA LYS A 69 12.31 11.14 -13.09
C LYS A 69 11.47 9.87 -13.19
N PRO A 70 10.15 9.92 -12.96
CA PRO A 70 9.30 8.76 -13.21
C PRO A 70 9.55 8.37 -14.66
N MET A 71 10.16 7.20 -14.88
CA MET A 71 10.09 6.59 -16.19
C MET A 71 8.62 6.34 -16.42
N LEU A 72 8.03 7.04 -17.39
CA LEU A 72 6.71 6.70 -17.89
C LEU A 72 6.71 5.18 -18.10
N PRO A 73 5.75 4.44 -17.53
CA PRO A 73 5.67 3.01 -17.80
C PRO A 73 5.61 2.85 -19.31
N LEU A 74 6.60 2.14 -19.86
CA LEU A 74 6.50 1.58 -21.20
C LEU A 74 5.16 0.83 -21.21
N GLU A 75 4.26 1.17 -22.13
CA GLU A 75 2.89 0.66 -22.18
C GLU A 75 2.89 -0.87 -22.02
N THR A 76 2.70 -1.34 -20.79
CA THR A 76 2.45 -2.74 -20.52
C THR A 76 1.04 -2.97 -21.03
N GLU A 77 0.90 -3.77 -22.08
CA GLU A 77 -0.41 -4.15 -22.58
C GLU A 77 -1.31 -4.59 -21.40
N PRO A 78 -2.53 -4.05 -21.30
CA PRO A 78 -3.40 -4.35 -20.17
C PRO A 78 -3.65 -5.86 -20.13
N ALA A 79 -3.26 -6.48 -19.02
CA ALA A 79 -3.68 -7.84 -18.70
C ALA A 79 -5.19 -7.94 -18.91
N ALA A 80 -5.62 -9.04 -19.55
CA ALA A 80 -6.98 -9.26 -20.03
C ALA A 80 -8.04 -8.75 -19.02
N PRO A 81 -9.03 -7.97 -19.47
CA PRO A 81 -10.03 -7.39 -18.58
C PRO A 81 -10.73 -8.50 -17.80
N PHE A 82 -10.83 -8.33 -16.48
CA PHE A 82 -11.73 -9.13 -15.66
C PHE A 82 -13.14 -8.99 -16.25
N SER A 83 -13.70 -10.12 -16.73
CA SER A 83 -14.91 -10.16 -17.55
C SER A 83 -16.22 -9.87 -16.81
N GLU A 84 -16.17 -9.58 -15.51
CA GLU A 84 -17.37 -9.26 -14.74
C GLU A 84 -17.11 -8.04 -13.82
N PRO A 85 -17.80 -6.91 -14.03
CA PRO A 85 -17.72 -5.79 -13.12
C PRO A 85 -18.31 -6.21 -11.77
N LEU A 86 -17.44 -6.36 -10.77
CA LEU A 86 -17.86 -6.61 -9.40
C LEU A 86 -18.73 -5.44 -8.90
N LEU A 87 -20.04 -5.61 -8.95
CA LEU A 87 -21.04 -4.64 -8.50
C LEU A 87 -21.06 -4.60 -6.98
N VAL A 88 -20.07 -3.95 -6.37
CA VAL A 88 -20.06 -3.71 -4.93
C VAL A 88 -21.06 -2.60 -4.62
N THR A 89 -22.14 -2.95 -3.92
CA THR A 89 -23.12 -1.97 -3.47
C THR A 89 -22.45 -1.02 -2.48
N LEU A 90 -22.38 0.26 -2.85
CA LEU A 90 -21.87 1.31 -1.99
C LEU A 90 -22.63 1.34 -0.66
N PRO A 91 -21.94 1.57 0.48
CA PRO A 91 -22.59 1.57 1.79
C PRO A 91 -23.73 2.59 1.84
N LYS A 92 -24.96 2.10 2.05
CA LYS A 92 -26.16 2.93 2.22
C LYS A 92 -26.09 3.60 3.59
N GLY A 93 -25.87 4.91 3.62
CA GLY A 93 -25.98 5.71 4.85
C GLY A 93 -24.94 6.80 5.04
N ASP A 94 -23.78 6.74 4.38
CA ASP A 94 -22.75 7.78 4.53
C ASP A 94 -22.39 8.41 3.17
N GLY A 95 -23.00 9.58 2.91
CA GLY A 95 -22.74 10.37 1.72
C GLY A 95 -21.26 10.69 1.53
N ARG A 96 -20.50 10.83 2.63
CA ARG A 96 -19.08 11.18 2.55
C ARG A 96 -18.22 10.00 2.10
N MET A 97 -18.48 8.82 2.65
CA MET A 97 -17.79 7.60 2.21
C MET A 97 -18.05 7.32 0.74
N ARG A 98 -19.29 7.47 0.28
CA ARG A 98 -19.63 7.24 -1.13
C ARG A 98 -18.92 8.21 -2.07
N ALA A 99 -18.90 9.50 -1.74
CA ALA A 99 -18.23 10.50 -2.56
C ALA A 99 -16.73 10.20 -2.72
N VAL A 100 -16.06 9.80 -1.64
CA VAL A 100 -14.63 9.44 -1.68
C VAL A 100 -14.40 8.13 -2.43
N VAL A 101 -15.26 7.12 -2.28
CA VAL A 101 -15.14 5.88 -3.05
C VAL A 101 -15.32 6.14 -4.54
N VAL A 102 -16.28 6.98 -4.94
CA VAL A 102 -16.47 7.35 -6.34
C VAL A 102 -15.24 8.08 -6.87
N ALA A 103 -14.73 9.08 -6.16
CA ALA A 103 -13.53 9.82 -6.57
C ALA A 103 -12.29 8.91 -6.70
N VAL A 104 -12.05 8.02 -5.73
CA VAL A 104 -10.84 7.19 -5.71
C VAL A 104 -10.95 5.97 -6.63
N VAL A 105 -12.09 5.28 -6.66
CA VAL A 105 -12.25 4.01 -7.39
C VAL A 105 -12.78 4.22 -8.80
N ARG A 106 -13.76 5.10 -8.99
CA ARG A 106 -14.38 5.32 -10.31
C ARG A 106 -13.61 6.33 -11.14
N ASN A 107 -13.14 7.42 -10.53
CA ASN A 107 -12.37 8.46 -11.24
C ASN A 107 -10.85 8.19 -11.22
N GLY A 108 -10.40 7.16 -10.49
CA GLY A 108 -8.98 6.78 -10.42
C GLY A 108 -8.09 7.81 -9.72
N CYS A 109 -8.67 8.68 -8.89
CA CYS A 109 -7.93 9.76 -8.25
C CYS A 109 -7.11 9.24 -7.05
N ASP A 110 -5.92 9.83 -6.85
CA ASP A 110 -5.25 9.72 -5.56
C ASP A 110 -6.04 10.47 -4.46
N ILE A 111 -5.78 10.18 -3.18
CA ILE A 111 -6.52 10.76 -2.05
C ILE A 111 -6.41 12.30 -2.02
N GLY A 112 -5.29 12.86 -2.47
CA GLY A 112 -5.09 14.31 -2.51
C GLY A 112 -5.86 15.00 -3.65
N ALA A 113 -5.95 14.34 -4.80
CA ALA A 113 -6.79 14.75 -5.92
C ALA A 113 -8.28 14.66 -5.55
N ALA A 114 -8.70 13.55 -4.92
CA ALA A 114 -10.05 13.40 -4.39
C ALA A 114 -10.40 14.48 -3.35
N ALA A 115 -9.47 14.82 -2.46
CA ALA A 115 -9.68 15.89 -1.48
C ALA A 115 -9.89 17.26 -2.15
N ARG A 116 -9.14 17.55 -3.22
CA ARG A 116 -9.29 18.79 -4.01
C ARG A 116 -10.60 18.81 -4.78
N GLU A 117 -10.97 17.71 -5.42
CA GLU A 117 -12.20 17.57 -6.21
C GLU A 117 -13.45 17.69 -5.32
N LEU A 118 -13.41 17.11 -4.11
CA LEU A 118 -14.49 17.18 -3.14
C LEU A 118 -14.50 18.48 -2.32
N GLY A 119 -13.44 19.30 -2.41
CA GLY A 119 -13.28 20.52 -1.62
C GLY A 119 -13.12 20.25 -0.11
N TRP A 120 -12.56 19.11 0.27
CA TRP A 120 -12.42 18.69 1.66
C TRP A 120 -10.98 18.76 2.15
N PRO A 121 -10.77 18.91 3.47
CA PRO A 121 -9.44 18.70 4.04
C PRO A 121 -8.92 17.30 3.72
N TYR A 122 -7.62 17.20 3.46
CA TYR A 122 -6.96 15.92 3.19
C TYR A 122 -7.22 14.90 4.30
N SER A 123 -7.12 15.32 5.57
CA SER A 123 -7.38 14.47 6.73
C SER A 123 -8.80 13.91 6.72
N THR A 124 -9.81 14.74 6.45
CA THR A 124 -11.21 14.32 6.36
C THR A 124 -11.43 13.31 5.25
N THR A 125 -10.85 13.56 4.07
CA THR A 125 -10.92 12.65 2.91
C THR A 125 -10.23 11.33 3.20
N TYR A 126 -9.07 11.38 3.85
CA TYR A 126 -8.31 10.19 4.25
C TYR A 126 -9.10 9.32 5.24
N TRP A 127 -9.70 9.91 6.28
CA TRP A 127 -10.50 9.16 7.25
C TRP A 127 -11.77 8.57 6.64
N ALA A 128 -12.43 9.33 5.76
CA ALA A 128 -13.58 8.83 5.01
C ALA A 128 -13.20 7.67 4.08
N TRP A 129 -12.04 7.74 3.41
CA TRP A 129 -11.50 6.63 2.61
C TRP A 129 -11.16 5.41 3.47
N ALA A 130 -10.50 5.59 4.61
CA ALA A 130 -10.13 4.50 5.51
C ALA A 130 -11.38 3.75 6.03
N ALA A 131 -12.42 4.49 6.43
CA ALA A 131 -13.70 3.93 6.84
C ALA A 131 -14.41 3.20 5.70
N ALA A 132 -14.43 3.79 4.50
CA ALA A 132 -15.03 3.18 3.33
C ALA A 132 -14.31 1.89 2.93
N ARG A 133 -12.97 1.90 2.93
CA ARG A 133 -12.14 0.74 2.63
C ARG A 133 -12.39 -0.40 3.62
N ALA A 134 -12.48 -0.11 4.92
CA ALA A 134 -12.79 -1.12 5.93
C ALA A 134 -14.15 -1.80 5.67
N ARG A 135 -15.18 -1.01 5.31
CA ARG A 135 -16.51 -1.53 4.96
C ARG A 135 -16.51 -2.34 3.67
N LEU A 136 -15.83 -1.88 2.62
CA LEU A 136 -15.69 -2.62 1.36
C LEU A 136 -14.99 -3.95 1.59
N SER A 137 -13.94 -3.97 2.42
CA SER A 137 -13.24 -5.20 2.80
C SER A 137 -14.10 -6.15 3.63
N ALA A 138 -15.02 -5.66 4.46
CA ALA A 138 -15.99 -6.50 5.16
C ALA A 138 -16.97 -7.15 4.18
N VAL A 139 -17.57 -6.36 3.27
CA VAL A 139 -18.50 -6.87 2.24
C VAL A 139 -17.85 -7.93 1.34
N LEU A 140 -16.59 -7.73 0.95
CA LEU A 140 -15.86 -8.70 0.12
C LEU A 140 -15.55 -10.01 0.86
N ARG A 141 -15.35 -9.95 2.18
CA ARG A 141 -15.13 -11.14 3.01
C ARG A 141 -16.43 -11.92 3.23
N ASP A 142 -17.55 -11.23 3.38
CA ASP A 142 -18.87 -11.86 3.57
C ASP A 142 -19.42 -12.44 2.25
N ALA A 143 -18.88 -12.03 1.10
CA ALA A 143 -19.23 -12.54 -0.23
C ALA A 143 -18.34 -13.70 -0.72
N SER A 144 -17.31 -14.10 0.06
CA SER A 144 -16.41 -15.23 -0.21
C SER A 144 -16.79 -16.43 0.65
#